data_AF-A0A2Z6ZWZ8-F1
#
_entry.id   AF-A0A2Z6ZWZ8-F1
#
_cell.length_a   1.000
_cell.length_b   1.000
_cell.length_c   1.000
_cell.angle_alpha   90.00
_cell.angle_beta   90.00
_cell.angle_gamma   90.00
#
_symmetry.space_group_name_H-M   'P 1'
#
loop_
_entity.id
_entity.type
_entity.pdbx_description
1 polymer ?
#
loop_
_entity_poly.entity_id
_entity_poly.type
_entity_poly.pdbx_seq_one_letter_code
_entity_poly.pdbx_strand_id
1 'polypeptide(L)' 'MRILQRQERRLRNRTIPMIKVQWANHTEQEATWETETDMRNLYPELFGKSNFEDEILFKGGRM' A
#
# COMPACT_ATOMS: atom_id res chain seq x y z
N MET A 1 3.73 -13.32 -4.42
CA MET A 1 3.29 -11.91 -4.57
C MET A 1 4.02 -11.09 -3.53
N ARG A 2 4.61 -9.96 -3.91
CA ARG A 2 5.35 -9.11 -2.98
C ARG A 2 5.17 -7.63 -3.31
N ILE A 3 5.27 -6.79 -2.30
CA ILE A 3 5.27 -5.34 -2.47
C ILE A 3 6.70 -4.93 -2.88
N LEU A 4 6.85 -4.34 -4.07
CA LEU A 4 8.12 -3.83 -4.58
C LEU A 4 8.39 -2.40 -4.11
N GLN A 5 7.35 -1.58 -4.06
CA GLN A 5 7.50 -0.16 -3.77
C GLN A 5 6.24 0.38 -3.11
N ARG A 6 6.39 1.46 -2.34
CA ARG A 6 5.29 2.23 -1.78
C ARG A 6 5.45 3.68 -2.20
N GLN A 7 4.36 4.31 -2.59
CA GLN A 7 4.34 5.71 -3.01
C GLN A 7 3.03 6.35 -2.61
N GLU A 8 3.11 7.54 -2.03
CA GLU A 8 1.94 8.35 -1.77
C GLU A 8 1.71 9.32 -2.92
N ARG A 9 0.53 9.26 -3.55
CA ARG A 9 0.10 10.29 -4.49
C ARG A 9 -0.62 11.39 -3.75
N ARG A 10 0.05 12.53 -3.59
CA ARG A 10 -0.55 13.75 -3.08
C ARG A 10 -1.38 14.43 -4.17
N LEU A 11 -2.69 14.43 -3.99
CA LEU A 11 -3.62 15.25 -4.75
C LEU A 11 -3.85 16.57 -4.00
N ARG A 12 -4.50 17.52 -4.69
CA ARG A 12 -4.76 18.87 -4.15
C ARG A 12 -5.53 18.88 -2.82
N ASN A 13 -6.32 17.85 -2.54
CA ASN A 13 -7.20 17.74 -1.38
C ASN A 13 -7.05 16.44 -0.57
N ARG A 14 -6.23 15.48 -1.02
CA ARG A 14 -6.05 14.19 -0.35
C ARG A 14 -4.75 13.52 -0.73
N THR A 15 -4.24 12.68 0.16
CA THR A 15 -3.08 11.81 -0.11
C THR A 15 -3.59 10.39 -0.28
N ILE A 16 -3.25 9.75 -1.40
CA ILE A 16 -3.64 8.37 -1.70
C ILE A 16 -2.39 7.48 -1.62
N PRO A 17 -2.31 6.55 -0.67
CA PRO A 17 -1.22 5.58 -0.62
C PRO A 17 -1.39 4.53 -1.73
N MET A 18 -0.35 4.35 -2.53
CA MET A 18 -0.26 3.35 -3.57
C MET A 18 0.95 2.45 -3.32
N ILE A 19 0.84 1.21 -3.75
CA ILE A 19 1.89 0.21 -3.65
C ILE A 19 2.10 -0.43 -5.01
N LYS A 20 3.35 -0.72 -5.35
CA LYS A 20 3.71 -1.48 -6.53
C LYS A 20 3.77 -2.96 -6.14
N VAL A 21 2.95 -3.79 -6.76
CA VAL A 21 2.83 -5.21 -6.43
C VAL A 21 3.35 -6.06 -7.58
N GLN A 22 4.30 -6.94 -7.27
CA GLN A 22 4.69 -8.02 -8.17
C GLN A 22 3.85 -9.25 -7.89
N TRP A 23 3.08 -9.66 -8.88
CA TRP A 23 2.29 -10.89 -8.85
C TRP A 23 3.19 -12.11 -9.07
N ALA A 24 2.84 -13.26 -8.48
CA ALA A 24 3.72 -14.44 -8.45
C ALA A 24 4.12 -14.99 -9.83
N ASN A 25 3.29 -14.72 -10.85
CA ASN A 25 3.51 -15.19 -12.23
C ASN A 25 4.04 -14.09 -13.16
N HIS A 26 4.32 -12.89 -12.62
CA HIS A 26 4.66 -11.72 -13.40
C HIS A 26 6.07 -11.22 -13.06
N THR A 27 6.78 -10.75 -14.08
CA THR A 27 8.09 -10.12 -13.93
C THR A 27 7.96 -8.75 -13.25
N GLU A 28 9.06 -8.18 -12.75
CA GLU A 28 9.02 -6.85 -12.10
C GLU A 28 8.55 -5.73 -13.05
N GLN A 29 8.64 -5.96 -14.35
CA GLN A 29 8.16 -5.05 -15.41
C GLN A 29 6.62 -5.06 -15.50
N GLU A 30 5.99 -6.19 -15.17
CA GLU A 30 4.54 -6.38 -15.18
C GLU A 30 3.88 -6.07 -13.84
N ALA A 31 4.66 -5.59 -12.86
CA ALA A 31 4.14 -5.20 -11.57
C ALA A 31 3.21 -3.97 -11.68
N THR A 32 2.01 -4.08 -11.10
CA THR A 32 0.97 -3.05 -11.16
C THR A 32 1.01 -2.13 -9.94
N TRP A 33 0.48 -0.92 -10.12
CA TRP A 33 0.30 0.05 -9.04
C TRP A 33 -1.13 -0.05 -8.51
N GLU A 34 -1.26 -0.45 -7.26
CA GLU A 34 -2.53 -0.74 -6.60
C GLU A 34 -2.68 0.15 -5.37
N THR A 35 -3.91 0.40 -4.94
CA THR A 35 -4.10 1.19 -3.71
C THR A 35 -3.75 0.35 -2.49
N GLU A 36 -3.14 0.98 -1.49
CA GLU A 36 -2.78 0.27 -0.27
C GLU A 36 -4.02 -0.25 0.46
N THR A 37 -5.11 0.53 0.46
CA THR A 37 -6.36 0.17 1.11
C THR A 37 -6.97 -1.10 0.53
N ASP A 38 -7.06 -1.20 -0.79
CA ASP A 38 -7.64 -2.37 -1.45
C ASP A 38 -6.75 -3.60 -1.24
N MET A 39 -5.43 -3.44 -1.34
CA MET A 39 -4.48 -4.53 -1.13
C MET A 39 -4.48 -5.03 0.32
N ARG A 40 -4.67 -4.14 1.30
CA ARG A 40 -4.79 -4.53 2.70
C ARG A 40 -6.08 -5.30 2.98
N ASN A 41 -7.16 -4.95 2.28
CA ASN A 41 -8.44 -5.67 2.38
C ASN A 41 -8.41 -7.03 1.69
N LEU A 42 -7.79 -7.11 0.51
CA LEU A 42 -7.76 -8.33 -0.31
C LEU A 42 -6.66 -9.31 0.11
N TYR A 43 -5.51 -8.79 0.54
CA TYR A 43 -4.31 -9.56 0.86
C TYR A 43 -3.65 -9.05 2.15
N PRO A 44 -4.36 -9.09 3.30
CA PRO A 44 -3.84 -8.61 4.58
C PRO A 44 -2.54 -9.30 5.02
N GLU A 45 -2.32 -10.55 4.59
CA GLU A 45 -1.12 -11.33 4.88
C GLU A 45 0.16 -10.71 4.30
N LEU A 46 0.06 -9.91 3.25
CA LEU A 46 1.20 -9.18 2.66
C LEU A 46 1.69 -8.04 3.54
N PHE A 47 0.86 -7.59 4.49
CA PHE A 47 1.15 -6.50 5.41
C PHE A 47 1.47 -7.00 6.83
N GLY A 48 1.33 -8.30 7.09
CA GLY A 48 1.30 -8.88 8.44
C GLY A 48 2.65 -9.09 9.15
N LYS A 49 3.76 -8.45 8.73
CA LYS A 49 5.09 -8.68 9.38
C LYS A 49 5.97 -7.44 9.61
N SER A 50 5.47 -6.23 9.42
CA SER A 50 6.23 -5.03 9.79
C SER A 50 5.28 -4.02 10.40
N ASN A 51 5.80 -3.28 11.40
CA ASN A 51 5.16 -2.21 12.17
C ASN A 51 4.67 -1.05 11.27
N PHE A 52 3.79 -1.33 10.32
CA PHE A 52 3.32 -0.42 9.28
C PHE A 52 1.94 0.17 9.61
N GLU A 53 1.27 -0.38 10.62
CA GLU A 53 -0.01 0.12 11.14
C GLU A 53 0.20 1.38 12.00
N ASP A 54 1.38 1.56 12.61
CA ASP A 54 1.66 2.67 13.54
C ASP A 54 1.80 4.05 12.86
N GLU A 55 2.17 4.15 11.57
CA GLU A 55 2.40 5.46 10.92
C GLU A 55 1.15 6.07 10.24
N ILE A 56 0.20 5.25 9.77
CA ILE A 56 -0.97 5.74 9.03
C ILE A 56 -2.12 6.15 9.99
N LEU A 57 -2.17 5.58 11.19
CA LEU A 57 -3.21 5.87 12.19
C LEU A 57 -3.02 7.21 12.93
N PHE A 58 -1.81 7.78 12.97
CA PHE A 58 -1.55 9.04 13.69
C PHE A 58 -2.11 10.31 13.02
N LYS A 59 -2.66 10.23 11.81
CA LYS A 59 -3.21 11.39 11.07
C LYS A 59 -4.74 11.55 11.19
N GLY A 60 -5.42 10.67 11.93
CA GLY A 60 -6.88 10.62 12.04
C GLY A 60 -7.49 11.04 13.37
N GLY A 61 -6.71 11.52 14.34
CA GLY A 61 -7.21 11.94 15.65
C GLY A 61 -7.78 13.36 15.64
N ARG A 62 -9.10 13.49 15.45
CA ARG A 62 -9.86 14.59 16.08
C ARG A 62 -9.97 14.27 17.57
N MET A 63 -9.30 15.06 18.41
CA MET A 63 -9.79 15.65 19.67
C MET A 63 -8.75 16.66 20.16
#